data_AF-A0A8T5RKQ1-F1
#
_entry.id   AF-A0A8T5RKQ1-F1
#
_cell.length_a   1.000
_cell.length_b   1.000
_cell.length_c   1.000
_cell.angle_alpha   90.00
_cell.angle_beta   90.00
_cell.angle_gamma   90.00
#
_symmetry.space_group_name_H-M   'P 1'
#
loop_
_entity.id
_entity.type
_entity.pdbx_description
1 polymer ?
#
loop_
_entity_poly.entity_id
_entity_poly.type
_entity_poly.pdbx_seq_one_letter_code
_entity_poly.pdbx_strand_id
1 'polypeptide(L)'
;MKKSLTDANIYDVINISSLKLEDLVSDYDNLNKFKYLLIIKSKTSECLRLTIYPINKDKITKITISGEKLSNKDVERLINTLRTFQILHTSGLINKDNKLFYECYLNNALLETENLSSEEIEESIKQLKELINDIRIEEITLNKRFKKK
;
A
#
# COMPACT_ATOMS: atom_id res chain seq x y z
N MET A 1 -9.58 -16.30 8.38
CA MET A 1 -8.34 -15.54 8.65
C MET A 1 -8.16 -14.54 7.51
N LYS A 2 -8.18 -13.22 7.77
CA LYS A 2 -8.01 -12.19 6.72
C LYS A 2 -6.62 -12.36 6.09
N LYS A 3 -6.56 -12.87 4.85
CA LYS A 3 -5.30 -13.07 4.13
C LYS A 3 -4.80 -11.70 3.67
N SER A 4 -3.65 -11.28 4.19
CA SER A 4 -2.93 -10.11 3.72
C SER A 4 -1.52 -10.54 3.37
N LEU A 5 -0.99 -10.07 2.25
CA LEU A 5 0.32 -10.45 1.74
C LEU A 5 1.44 -9.72 2.48
N THR A 6 1.13 -8.54 3.02
CA THR A 6 2.11 -7.65 3.64
C THR A 6 1.58 -7.04 4.94
N ASP A 7 2.52 -6.64 5.79
CA ASP A 7 2.29 -5.72 6.91
C ASP A 7 2.92 -4.38 6.57
N ALA A 8 2.26 -3.27 6.88
CA ALA A 8 2.77 -1.94 6.55
C ALA A 8 2.58 -0.98 7.71
N ASN A 9 3.61 -0.18 7.97
CA ASN A 9 3.62 0.82 9.02
C ASN A 9 4.32 2.09 8.53
N ILE A 10 3.87 3.25 9.01
CA ILE A 10 4.53 4.53 8.78
C ILE A 10 5.29 4.92 10.05
N TYR A 11 6.53 5.35 9.91
CA TYR A 11 7.39 5.81 10.99
C TYR A 11 7.94 7.20 10.70
N ASP A 12 8.23 7.96 11.75
CA ASP A 12 8.99 9.21 11.62
C ASP A 12 10.43 8.90 11.22
N VAL A 13 10.99 9.67 10.28
CA VAL A 13 12.40 9.56 9.88
C VAL A 13 13.33 9.78 11.08
N ILE A 14 12.94 10.63 12.04
CA ILE A 14 13.73 10.88 13.25
C ILE A 14 13.81 9.62 14.14
N ASN A 15 12.86 8.70 14.01
CA ASN A 15 12.82 7.46 14.79
C ASN A 15 13.54 6.29 14.12
N ILE A 16 14.19 6.46 12.97
CA ILE A 16 14.90 5.38 12.26
C ILE A 16 15.90 4.68 13.17
N SER A 17 16.59 5.43 14.03
CA SER A 17 17.55 4.82 14.96
C SER A 17 16.96 3.90 16.00
N SER A 18 15.72 4.15 16.41
CA SER A 18 15.02 3.22 17.29
C SER A 18 14.64 1.91 16.58
N LEU A 19 14.59 1.91 15.24
CA LEU A 19 14.23 0.77 14.41
C LEU A 19 15.44 -0.04 13.95
N LYS A 20 16.67 0.45 14.15
CA LYS A 20 17.92 -0.16 13.66
C LYS A 20 17.92 -0.34 12.14
N LEU A 21 17.45 0.68 11.42
CA LEU A 21 17.35 0.68 9.97
C LEU A 21 18.28 1.72 9.32
N GLU A 22 19.13 2.39 10.10
CA GLU A 22 20.02 3.45 9.60
C GLU A 22 20.87 2.96 8.43
N ASP A 23 21.50 1.80 8.58
CA ASP A 23 22.37 1.23 7.55
C ASP A 23 21.62 0.87 6.25
N LEU A 24 20.29 0.71 6.31
CA LEU A 24 19.47 0.41 5.13
C LEU A 24 19.05 1.66 4.36
N VAL A 25 19.17 2.84 4.96
CA VAL A 25 18.69 4.11 4.41
C VAL A 25 19.77 5.20 4.40
N SER A 26 20.97 4.91 4.93
CA SER A 26 22.10 5.84 5.01
C SER A 26 22.53 6.38 3.66
N ASP A 27 22.46 5.52 2.64
CA ASP A 27 22.92 5.83 1.29
C ASP A 27 21.84 6.54 0.45
N TYR A 28 20.65 6.77 1.04
CA TYR A 28 19.59 7.51 0.38
C TYR A 28 19.82 9.01 0.52
N ASP A 29 20.48 9.59 -0.48
CA ASP A 29 20.66 11.02 -0.60
C ASP A 29 19.32 11.75 -0.45
N ASN A 30 19.27 12.70 0.48
CA ASN A 30 18.10 13.53 0.80
C ASN A 30 16.98 12.87 1.61
N LEU A 31 17.27 11.84 2.40
CA LEU A 31 16.29 11.29 3.36
C LEU A 31 15.69 12.36 4.28
N ASN A 32 16.47 13.38 4.63
CA ASN A 32 16.04 14.55 5.41
C ASN A 32 14.93 15.41 4.77
N LYS A 33 14.67 15.26 3.46
CA LYS A 33 13.54 15.94 2.78
C LYS A 33 12.19 15.28 3.06
N PHE A 34 12.20 14.12 3.70
CA PHE A 34 11.01 13.35 3.99
C PHE A 34 10.74 13.33 5.48
N LYS A 35 9.46 13.46 5.85
CA LYS A 35 9.04 13.39 7.25
C LYS A 35 8.91 11.96 7.76
N TYR A 36 8.55 11.03 6.88
CA TYR A 36 8.19 9.67 7.26
C TYR A 36 8.81 8.62 6.36
N LEU A 37 8.89 7.40 6.88
CA LEU A 37 9.15 6.18 6.13
C LEU A 37 7.93 5.28 6.16
N LEU A 38 7.48 4.86 4.99
CA LEU A 38 6.60 3.72 4.84
C LEU A 38 7.45 2.44 4.75
N ILE A 39 7.23 1.54 5.69
CA ILE A 39 7.89 0.25 5.74
C ILE A 39 6.86 -0.84 5.45
N ILE A 40 7.10 -1.62 4.40
CA ILE A 40 6.25 -2.73 3.98
C ILE A 40 7.03 -4.03 4.10
N LYS A 41 6.49 -4.98 4.87
CA LYS A 41 7.08 -6.30 5.14
C LYS A 41 6.22 -7.40 4.54
N SER A 42 6.82 -8.36 3.83
CA SER A 42 6.11 -9.56 3.38
C SER A 42 5.73 -10.46 4.56
N LYS A 43 4.56 -11.10 4.47
CA LYS A 43 4.06 -12.10 5.44
C LYS A 43 4.34 -13.56 5.03
N THR A 44 5.16 -13.79 4.01
CA THR A 44 5.53 -15.14 3.56
C THR A 44 6.53 -15.79 4.52
N SER A 45 6.43 -17.11 4.70
CA SER A 45 7.38 -17.92 5.49
C SER A 45 8.71 -18.14 4.78
N GLU A 46 8.70 -18.10 3.45
CA GLU A 46 9.84 -18.53 2.63
C GLU A 46 10.94 -17.47 2.51
N CYS A 47 10.56 -16.19 2.58
CA CYS A 47 11.52 -15.09 2.47
C CYS A 47 11.08 -13.84 3.22
N LEU A 48 12.06 -13.17 3.82
CA LEU A 48 11.86 -11.84 4.37
C LEU A 48 12.09 -10.81 3.28
N ARG A 49 11.03 -10.12 2.86
CA ARG A 49 11.14 -8.93 2.02
C ARG A 49 10.72 -7.71 2.82
N LEU A 50 11.62 -6.75 2.92
CA LEU A 50 11.36 -5.42 3.46
C LEU A 50 11.48 -4.42 2.32
N THR A 51 10.50 -3.55 2.18
CA THR A 51 10.55 -2.42 1.23
C THR A 51 10.31 -1.14 2.00
N ILE A 52 11.20 -0.17 1.84
CA ILE A 52 11.20 1.10 2.57
C ILE A 52 11.01 2.22 1.55
N TYR A 53 10.02 3.07 1.79
CA TYR A 53 9.70 4.21 0.94
C TYR A 53 9.74 5.50 1.77
N PRO A 54 10.55 6.50 1.39
CA PRO A 54 10.47 7.82 1.99
C PRO A 54 9.19 8.53 1.50
N ILE A 55 8.37 9.01 2.44
CA ILE A 55 7.08 9.67 2.16
C ILE A 55 6.89 10.92 3.04
N ASN A 56 5.98 11.81 2.62
CA ASN A 56 5.68 13.05 3.36
C ASN A 56 4.31 13.06 4.03
N LYS A 57 3.55 11.97 3.88
CA LYS A 57 2.21 11.82 4.43
C LYS A 57 2.25 10.86 5.61
N ASP A 58 1.53 11.20 6.67
CA ASP A 58 1.39 10.38 7.87
C ASP A 58 0.27 9.34 7.72
N LYS A 59 -0.41 9.34 6.57
CA LYS A 59 -1.49 8.43 6.20
C LYS A 59 -1.41 8.06 4.72
N ILE A 60 -1.69 6.80 4.43
CA ILE A 60 -1.82 6.28 3.07
C ILE A 60 -2.96 5.26 3.02
N THR A 61 -3.45 4.97 1.81
CA THR A 61 -4.46 3.92 1.61
C THR A 61 -3.83 2.63 1.09
N LYS A 62 -4.22 1.51 1.70
CA LYS A 62 -3.99 0.16 1.21
C LYS A 62 -5.30 -0.38 0.60
N ILE A 63 -5.25 -0.82 -0.64
CA ILE A 63 -6.33 -1.57 -1.28
C ILE A 63 -5.89 -3.03 -1.39
N THR A 64 -6.69 -3.93 -0.85
CA THR A 64 -6.54 -5.39 -1.00
C THR A 64 -7.65 -5.89 -1.92
N ILE A 65 -7.31 -6.68 -2.92
CA ILE A 65 -8.19 -7.22 -3.93
C ILE A 65 -7.99 -8.74 -3.96
N SER A 66 -9.06 -9.48 -3.71
CA SER A 66 -9.09 -10.95 -3.82
C SER A 66 -10.15 -11.37 -4.83
N GLY A 67 -9.79 -12.24 -5.77
CA GLY A 67 -10.74 -12.74 -6.77
C GLY A 67 -10.39 -14.15 -7.22
N GLU A 68 -11.39 -14.87 -7.72
CA GLU A 68 -11.20 -16.14 -8.42
C GLU A 68 -11.86 -16.05 -9.79
N LYS A 69 -11.35 -16.81 -10.77
CA LYS A 69 -11.90 -16.93 -12.13
C LYS A 69 -11.97 -15.62 -12.92
N LEU A 70 -11.01 -14.71 -12.72
CA LEU A 70 -10.93 -13.48 -13.52
C LEU A 70 -10.57 -13.79 -14.97
N SER A 71 -11.31 -13.19 -15.91
CA SER A 71 -10.94 -13.22 -17.32
C SER A 71 -9.80 -12.24 -17.60
N ASN A 72 -9.11 -12.40 -18.74
CA ASN A 72 -8.10 -11.43 -19.17
C ASN A 72 -8.66 -10.01 -19.29
N LYS A 73 -9.93 -9.86 -19.69
CA LYS A 73 -10.60 -8.56 -19.77
C LYS A 73 -10.78 -7.92 -18.39
N ASP A 74 -11.09 -8.72 -17.38
CA ASP A 74 -11.23 -8.24 -16.00
C ASP A 74 -9.87 -7.78 -15.45
N VAL A 75 -8.80 -8.52 -15.76
CA VAL A 75 -7.42 -8.14 -15.41
C VAL A 75 -7.00 -6.85 -16.10
N GLU A 76 -7.30 -6.69 -17.40
CA GLU A 76 -7.01 -5.45 -18.12
C GLU A 76 -7.78 -4.25 -17.55
N ARG A 77 -9.06 -4.43 -17.25
CA ARG A 77 -9.88 -3.37 -16.64
C ARG A 77 -9.34 -3.01 -15.25
N LEU A 78 -8.97 -4.00 -14.42
CA LEU A 78 -8.31 -3.80 -13.14
C LEU A 78 -7.02 -2.98 -13.29
N ILE A 79 -6.14 -3.36 -14.24
CA ILE A 79 -4.88 -2.63 -14.48
C ILE A 79 -5.16 -1.19 -14.91
N ASN A 80 -6.12 -0.98 -15.81
CA ASN A 80 -6.48 0.35 -16.29
C ASN A 80 -7.05 1.24 -15.16
N THR A 81 -7.91 0.68 -14.32
CA THR A 81 -8.43 1.40 -13.14
C THR A 81 -7.31 1.70 -12.15
N LEU A 82 -6.36 0.78 -11.94
CA LEU A 82 -5.25 1.01 -11.02
C LEU A 82 -4.25 2.08 -11.51
N ARG A 83 -4.13 2.30 -12.82
CA ARG A 83 -3.24 3.31 -13.42
C ARG A 83 -3.63 4.75 -13.09
N THR A 84 -4.88 4.99 -12.70
CA THR A 84 -5.35 6.34 -12.32
C THR A 84 -4.81 6.76 -10.95
N PHE A 85 -4.35 5.81 -10.13
CA PHE A 85 -3.83 6.09 -8.81
C PHE A 85 -2.31 6.33 -8.82
N GLN A 86 -1.87 7.24 -7.94
CA GLN A 86 -0.46 7.36 -7.61
C GLN A 86 -0.03 6.23 -6.67
N ILE A 87 0.39 5.11 -7.24
CA ILE A 87 0.80 3.91 -6.50
C ILE A 87 2.23 4.05 -5.95
N LEU A 88 2.40 3.82 -4.65
CA LEU A 88 3.69 3.72 -3.97
C LEU A 88 4.28 2.31 -4.05
N HIS A 89 3.42 1.29 -3.87
CA HIS A 89 3.85 -0.10 -3.81
C HIS A 89 2.74 -1.03 -4.27
N THR A 90 3.14 -2.16 -4.86
CA THR A 90 2.26 -3.27 -5.19
C THR A 90 2.86 -4.57 -4.67
N SER A 91 1.99 -5.44 -4.17
CA SER A 91 2.34 -6.78 -3.74
C SER A 91 1.22 -7.69 -4.19
N GLY A 92 1.52 -8.71 -4.99
CA GLY A 92 0.46 -9.57 -5.49
C GLY A 92 0.97 -10.78 -6.24
N LEU A 93 0.10 -11.77 -6.32
CA LEU A 93 0.28 -12.96 -7.15
C LEU A 93 -1.02 -13.18 -7.93
N ILE A 94 -0.87 -13.31 -9.24
CA ILE A 94 -1.90 -13.89 -10.11
C ILE A 94 -1.43 -15.33 -10.37
N ASN A 95 -2.16 -16.31 -9.84
CA ASN A 95 -1.81 -17.71 -10.05
C ASN A 95 -2.55 -18.29 -11.27
N LYS A 96 -1.99 -19.35 -11.88
CA LYS A 96 -2.55 -20.10 -13.01
C LYS A 96 -3.99 -20.58 -12.80
N ASP A 97 -4.44 -20.76 -11.57
CA ASP A 97 -5.81 -21.15 -11.23
C ASP A 97 -6.81 -19.97 -11.24
N ASN A 98 -6.46 -18.87 -11.92
CA ASN A 98 -7.21 -17.62 -11.97
C ASN A 98 -7.55 -17.03 -10.60
N LYS A 99 -6.71 -17.30 -9.59
CA LYS A 99 -6.80 -16.65 -8.28
C LYS A 99 -5.94 -15.41 -8.27
N LEU A 100 -6.56 -14.28 -7.95
CA LEU A 100 -5.91 -13.00 -7.74
C LEU A 100 -5.82 -12.73 -6.25
N PHE A 101 -4.62 -12.47 -5.77
CA PHE A 101 -4.39 -11.77 -4.52
C PHE A 101 -3.48 -10.59 -4.81
N TYR A 102 -4.02 -9.38 -4.65
CA TYR A 102 -3.31 -8.17 -4.98
C TYR A 102 -3.51 -7.12 -3.90
N GLU A 103 -2.42 -6.45 -3.54
CA GLU A 103 -2.38 -5.34 -2.61
C GLU A 103 -1.68 -4.17 -3.31
N CYS A 104 -2.26 -2.98 -3.26
CA CYS A 104 -1.59 -1.76 -3.64
C CYS A 104 -1.67 -0.70 -2.54
N TYR A 105 -0.65 0.13 -2.50
CA TYR A 105 -0.48 1.22 -1.54
C TYR A 105 -0.48 2.52 -2.33
N LEU A 106 -1.38 3.42 -1.97
CA LEU A 106 -1.58 4.68 -2.68
C LEU A 106 -0.94 5.81 -1.90
N ASN A 107 -0.33 6.75 -2.60
CA ASN A 107 0.25 7.94 -1.98
C ASN A 107 -0.82 8.90 -1.43
N ASN A 108 -2.12 8.62 -1.62
CA ASN A 108 -3.20 9.44 -1.07
C ASN A 108 -3.96 8.66 0.01
N ALA A 109 -4.35 9.35 1.08
CA ALA A 109 -5.32 8.83 2.04
C ALA A 109 -6.72 9.11 1.47
N LEU A 110 -7.37 8.06 0.97
CA LEU A 110 -8.71 8.15 0.37
C LEU A 110 -9.81 8.46 1.40
N LEU A 111 -9.50 8.36 2.69
CA LEU A 111 -10.47 8.43 3.78
C LEU A 111 -10.50 9.81 4.49
N GLU A 112 -9.70 10.79 4.05
CA GLU A 112 -9.62 12.12 4.69
C GLU A 112 -9.91 13.32 3.79
N THR A 113 -10.30 13.14 2.53
CA THR A 113 -10.59 14.28 1.65
C THR A 113 -12.08 14.45 1.43
N GLU A 114 -12.70 15.32 2.24
CA GLU A 114 -13.99 15.93 1.90
C GLU A 114 -13.90 16.88 0.70
N ASN A 115 -12.72 17.17 0.12
CA ASN A 115 -12.62 18.26 -0.87
C ASN A 115 -11.61 18.15 -2.02
N LEU A 116 -10.90 17.04 -2.24
CA LEU A 116 -10.01 16.95 -3.41
C LEU A 116 -9.97 15.53 -4.01
N SER A 117 -10.35 15.39 -5.29
CA SER A 117 -10.22 14.19 -6.16
C SER A 117 -11.10 12.96 -5.87
N SER A 118 -12.18 13.10 -5.09
CA SER A 118 -13.00 11.96 -4.65
C SER A 118 -13.76 11.26 -5.77
N GLU A 119 -14.34 11.96 -6.75
CA GLU A 119 -15.21 11.32 -7.76
C GLU A 119 -14.48 10.28 -8.63
N GLU A 120 -13.33 10.60 -9.21
CA GLU A 120 -12.60 9.68 -10.09
C GLU A 120 -12.07 8.46 -9.33
N ILE A 121 -11.67 8.65 -8.07
CA ILE A 121 -11.17 7.59 -7.19
C ILE A 121 -12.33 6.73 -6.69
N GLU A 122 -13.45 7.34 -6.30
CA GLU A 122 -14.67 6.64 -5.90
C GLU A 122 -15.26 5.86 -7.07
N GLU A 123 -15.27 6.45 -8.27
CA GLU A 123 -15.68 5.78 -9.50
C GLU A 123 -14.73 4.63 -9.80
N SER A 124 -13.41 4.83 -9.69
CA SER A 124 -12.42 3.77 -9.85
C SER A 124 -12.66 2.63 -8.83
N ILE A 125 -12.88 2.95 -7.55
CA ILE A 125 -13.20 1.96 -6.52
C ILE A 125 -14.52 1.25 -6.82
N LYS A 126 -15.54 1.97 -7.29
CA LYS A 126 -16.83 1.40 -7.69
C LYS A 126 -16.65 0.42 -8.86
N GLN A 127 -15.91 0.82 -9.89
CA GLN A 127 -15.58 -0.05 -11.03
C GLN A 127 -14.82 -1.31 -10.56
N LEU A 128 -13.91 -1.18 -9.59
CA LEU A 128 -13.24 -2.34 -9.01
C LEU A 128 -14.22 -3.25 -8.26
N LYS A 129 -15.13 -2.69 -7.46
CA LYS A 129 -16.14 -3.46 -6.71
C LYS A 129 -17.15 -4.17 -7.62
N GLU A 130 -17.45 -3.61 -8.79
CA GLU A 130 -18.26 -4.26 -9.82
C GLU A 130 -17.55 -5.48 -10.43
N LEU A 131 -16.22 -5.45 -10.52
CA LEU A 131 -15.43 -6.53 -11.09
C LEU A 131 -15.10 -7.64 -10.09
N ILE A 132 -14.88 -7.27 -8.84
CA ILE A 132 -14.33 -8.15 -7.83
C ILE A 132 -15.09 -7.95 -6.52
N ASN A 133 -15.74 -9.02 -6.07
CA ASN A 133 -16.61 -8.98 -4.89
C ASN A 133 -15.84 -8.78 -3.57
N ASP A 134 -14.54 -9.06 -3.53
CA ASP A 134 -13.73 -8.96 -2.32
C ASP A 134 -12.64 -7.89 -2.48
N ILE A 135 -13.05 -6.66 -2.18
CA ILE A 135 -12.16 -5.50 -2.07
C ILE A 135 -12.23 -4.95 -0.67
N ARG A 136 -11.05 -4.73 -0.11
CA ARG A 136 -10.88 -4.16 1.21
C ARG A 136 -9.96 -2.95 1.14
N ILE A 137 -10.42 -1.86 1.72
CA ILE A 137 -9.68 -0.60 1.79
C ILE A 137 -9.33 -0.36 3.26
N GLU A 138 -8.06 -0.10 3.52
CA GLU A 138 -7.50 0.12 4.86
C GLU A 138 -6.68 1.40 4.86
N GLU A 139 -6.74 2.18 5.94
CA GLU A 139 -5.82 3.29 6.17
C GLU A 139 -4.60 2.79 6.94
N ILE A 140 -3.41 3.10 6.44
CA ILE A 140 -2.16 2.90 7.18
C ILE A 140 -1.75 4.26 7.72
N THR A 141 -1.59 4.36 9.03
CA THR A 141 -1.31 5.63 9.73
C THR A 141 0.05 5.59 10.43
N LEU A 142 0.55 6.77 10.80
CA LEU A 142 1.77 6.95 11.58
C LEU A 142 1.72 6.14 12.90
N ASN A 143 2.71 5.28 13.07
CA ASN A 143 2.86 4.47 14.24
C ASN A 143 3.40 5.31 15.42
N LYS A 144 2.50 5.67 16.35
CA LYS A 144 2.81 6.54 17.50
C LYS A 144 3.61 5.85 18.61
N ARG A 145 3.94 4.56 18.51
CA ARG A 145 4.60 3.79 19.59
C ARG A 145 6.02 4.27 19.93
N PHE A 146 6.65 5.08 19.08
CA PHE A 146 8.03 5.54 19.25
C PHE A 146 8.16 7.04 19.59
N LYS A 147 7.12 7.68 20.13
CA LYS A 147 7.30 9.03 20.70
C LYS A 147 8.13 8.92 21.99
N LYS A 148 9.44 9.19 21.92
CA LYS A 148 10.23 9.53 23.10
C LYS A 148 9.63 10.77 23.76
N LYS A 149 9.41 10.70 25.08
CA LYS A 149 9.24 11.86 25.95
C LYS A 149 10.54 12.65 26.02
#